data_AF-A0A8X8CQT7-F1
#
_entry.id   AF-A0A8X8CQT7-F1
#
_cell.length_a   1.000
_cell.length_b   1.000
_cell.length_c   1.000
_cell.angle_alpha   90.00
_cell.angle_beta   90.00
_cell.angle_gamma   90.00
#
_symmetry.space_group_name_H-M   'P 1'
#
loop_
_entity.id
_entity.type
_entity.pdbx_description
1 polymer ?
#
loop_
_entity_poly.entity_id
_entity_poly.type
_entity_poly.pdbx_seq_one_letter_code
_entity_poly.pdbx_strand_id
1 'polypeptide(L)'
;MFKSNNSQLIKASKQNMTRHRQGRLICCCLLKPPSSDMDTKDEEYSTRSRGLRNICGERYDRSGGKITPTTSILDGSNVYGREKDIEVVLGWLLKGEAAINGRVFVVAIGGKEGVGKTTLAQLVYNEGTVVNAFDLRAWVFDNSKDFDVVCITRTILQSVTDACNCTDNLDLLQVELKEKLSGKSCLIVLDHVCDLDYERWDLLCQPFAGSEVKIVVTTRNNSVPPIMAAISTTHHLEELSDVDCLSMLVDHAKAKSKFDTDPKLQAIMEKIARKCKGLPQAAKHFGGRLLSTHYTEWEKIYMKL
;
A
#
# COMPACT_ATOMS: atom_id res chain seq x y z
N MET A 1 -0.66 8.12 70.28
CA MET A 1 -1.97 7.42 70.36
C MET A 1 -1.75 5.96 69.96
N PHE A 2 -2.39 5.05 70.71
CA PHE A 2 -2.01 3.66 70.91
C PHE A 2 -2.04 2.74 69.68
N LYS A 3 -1.08 1.80 69.65
CA LYS A 3 -1.12 0.53 68.90
C LYS A 3 -1.69 -0.59 69.78
N SER A 4 -2.08 -1.68 69.11
CA SER A 4 -2.21 -3.07 69.59
C SER A 4 -3.64 -3.49 69.91
N ASN A 5 -4.30 -4.26 69.02
CA ASN A 5 -4.38 -5.74 68.97
C ASN A 5 -5.58 -6.23 69.83
N ASN A 6 -6.35 -7.27 69.54
CA ASN A 6 -6.18 -8.43 68.67
C ASN A 6 -7.54 -9.18 68.60
N SER A 7 -7.77 -9.93 67.51
CA SER A 7 -8.35 -11.30 67.49
C SER A 7 -9.80 -11.53 68.00
N GLN A 8 -10.70 -12.31 67.39
CA GLN A 8 -10.55 -13.41 66.43
C GLN A 8 -11.92 -14.02 66.04
N LEU A 9 -11.94 -14.77 64.92
CA LEU A 9 -12.84 -15.88 64.54
C LEU A 9 -14.26 -15.51 64.07
N ILE A 10 -14.81 -16.06 62.96
CA ILE A 10 -14.85 -17.45 62.49
C ILE A 10 -14.81 -17.45 60.93
N LYS A 11 -13.74 -17.93 60.29
CA LYS A 11 -13.54 -19.26 59.65
C LYS A 11 -14.53 -19.68 58.54
N ALA A 12 -13.94 -19.90 57.36
CA ALA A 12 -14.18 -20.93 56.32
C ALA A 12 -14.44 -20.28 54.95
N SER A 13 -13.83 -20.66 53.82
CA SER A 13 -12.82 -21.67 53.50
C SER A 13 -12.30 -21.37 52.07
N LYS A 14 -10.99 -21.59 51.85
CA LYS A 14 -10.31 -22.20 50.67
C LYS A 14 -11.12 -22.29 49.36
N GLN A 15 -10.62 -22.02 48.14
CA GLN A 15 -9.28 -22.10 47.55
C GLN A 15 -9.40 -21.73 46.04
N ASN A 16 -8.26 -21.44 45.41
CA ASN A 16 -7.92 -21.57 43.96
C ASN A 16 -8.16 -20.40 42.97
N MET A 17 -7.10 -19.60 42.79
CA MET A 17 -6.25 -19.52 41.58
C MET A 17 -6.87 -19.90 40.20
N THR A 18 -7.04 -18.93 39.28
CA THR A 18 -6.22 -18.72 38.04
C THR A 18 -6.94 -17.95 36.91
N ARG A 19 -6.18 -17.00 36.32
CA ARG A 19 -6.07 -16.58 34.90
C ARG A 19 -7.19 -15.84 34.14
N HIS A 20 -6.76 -14.67 33.63
CA HIS A 20 -6.98 -14.04 32.31
C HIS A 20 -8.39 -13.97 31.70
N ARG A 21 -8.79 -12.74 31.32
CA ARG A 21 -9.09 -12.40 29.92
C ARG A 21 -9.00 -10.89 29.68
N GLN A 22 -8.12 -10.52 28.73
CA GLN A 22 -8.18 -9.26 28.00
C GLN A 22 -9.56 -9.12 27.35
N GLY A 23 -10.25 -8.01 27.60
CA GLY A 23 -11.43 -7.64 26.83
C GLY A 23 -11.02 -7.20 25.43
N ARG A 24 -11.22 -8.05 24.42
CA ARG A 24 -11.26 -7.61 23.02
C ARG A 24 -12.53 -6.77 22.84
N LEU A 25 -12.40 -5.53 22.36
CA LEU A 25 -13.54 -4.86 21.72
C LEU A 25 -13.92 -5.70 20.50
N ILE A 26 -15.12 -6.28 20.52
CA ILE A 26 -15.69 -6.99 19.39
C ILE A 26 -16.21 -5.93 18.41
N CYS A 27 -15.76 -5.99 17.16
CA CYS A 27 -16.29 -5.18 16.07
C CYS A 27 -17.81 -5.37 15.96
N CYS A 28 -18.60 -4.29 16.00
CA CYS A 28 -20.05 -4.34 15.83
C CYS A 28 -20.48 -4.98 14.49
N CYS A 29 -19.59 -5.08 13.50
CA CYS A 29 -19.87 -5.74 12.23
C CYS A 29 -19.91 -7.28 12.30
N LEU A 30 -19.50 -7.90 13.43
CA LEU A 30 -19.43 -9.36 13.59
C LEU A 30 -20.53 -9.95 14.48
N LEU A 31 -21.47 -9.14 14.98
CA LEU A 31 -22.59 -9.64 15.78
C LEU A 31 -23.63 -10.29 14.84
N LYS A 32 -23.64 -11.62 14.75
CA LYS A 32 -24.77 -12.37 14.18
C LYS A 32 -26.00 -12.12 15.06
N PRO A 33 -27.16 -11.73 14.51
CA PRO A 33 -28.41 -11.72 15.27
C PRO A 33 -28.79 -13.16 15.65
N PRO A 34 -29.50 -13.36 16.78
CA PRO A 34 -29.95 -14.68 17.20
C PRO A 34 -30.96 -15.23 16.19
N SER A 35 -30.78 -16.50 15.83
CA SER A 35 -31.60 -17.24 14.87
C SER A 35 -32.99 -17.54 15.43
N SER A 36 -34.04 -17.11 14.72
CA SER A 36 -35.37 -17.72 14.76
C SER A 36 -35.75 -18.17 13.34
N ASP A 37 -36.14 -19.43 13.23
CA ASP A 37 -36.34 -20.21 12.00
C ASP A 37 -37.63 -19.88 11.21
N MET A 38 -37.53 -20.07 9.87
CA MET A 38 -38.54 -20.34 8.80
C MET A 38 -39.69 -19.33 8.59
N ASP A 39 -40.06 -18.86 7.40
CA ASP A 39 -39.78 -19.17 5.99
C ASP A 39 -40.11 -17.93 5.14
N THR A 40 -39.26 -17.56 4.18
CA THR A 40 -39.60 -16.94 2.86
C THR A 40 -38.30 -16.66 2.11
N LYS A 41 -37.87 -17.65 1.32
CA LYS A 41 -36.74 -17.54 0.40
C LYS A 41 -37.20 -16.74 -0.82
N ASP A 42 -36.51 -15.63 -1.08
CA ASP A 42 -36.22 -15.03 -2.41
C ASP A 42 -36.19 -13.48 -2.44
N GLU A 43 -36.45 -12.79 -1.32
CA GLU A 43 -36.15 -11.35 -1.18
C GLU A 43 -34.89 -11.02 -0.35
N GLU A 44 -34.26 -12.01 0.29
CA GLU A 44 -33.14 -11.77 1.22
C GLU A 44 -31.75 -11.67 0.57
N TYR A 45 -31.62 -12.01 -0.73
CA TYR A 45 -30.33 -11.92 -1.43
C TYR A 45 -29.98 -10.48 -1.89
N SER A 46 -30.98 -9.60 -2.02
CA SER A 46 -30.77 -8.20 -2.42
C SER A 46 -30.34 -7.30 -1.25
N THR A 47 -30.70 -7.67 -0.02
CA THR A 47 -30.49 -6.81 1.17
C THR A 47 -29.20 -7.15 1.94
N ARG A 48 -28.61 -8.33 1.73
CA ARG A 48 -27.33 -8.74 2.38
C ARG A 48 -26.08 -8.09 1.80
N SER A 49 -26.16 -7.49 0.62
CA SER A 49 -25.03 -6.78 -0.02
C SER A 49 -24.88 -5.32 0.43
N ARG A 50 -25.86 -4.78 1.17
CA ARG A 50 -25.87 -3.38 1.65
C ARG A 50 -25.09 -3.13 2.94
N GLY A 51 -24.56 -4.18 3.58
CA GLY A 51 -23.81 -4.10 4.84
C GLY A 51 -22.29 -3.92 4.69
N LEU A 52 -21.75 -4.13 3.48
CA LEU A 52 -20.38 -3.77 3.15
C LEU A 52 -20.44 -2.41 2.46
N ARG A 53 -20.52 -1.32 3.25
CA ARG A 53 -20.25 0.01 2.69
C ARG A 53 -18.85 -0.06 2.08
N ASN A 54 -18.77 0.08 0.76
CA ASN A 54 -17.52 0.23 0.03
C ASN A 54 -16.71 1.33 0.72
N ILE A 55 -15.63 0.92 1.38
CA ILE A 55 -14.72 1.82 2.06
C ILE A 55 -13.90 2.46 0.94
N CYS A 56 -14.22 3.72 0.64
CA CYS A 56 -13.61 4.55 -0.40
C CYS A 56 -14.04 4.23 -1.84
N GLY A 57 -14.35 5.26 -2.63
CA GLY A 57 -15.00 5.17 -3.94
C GLY A 57 -14.29 4.27 -4.96
N GLU A 58 -15.03 3.71 -5.91
CA GLU A 58 -14.45 2.88 -6.97
C GLU A 58 -13.91 3.75 -8.13
N ARG A 59 -12.63 3.58 -8.46
CA ARG A 59 -12.04 4.18 -9.67
C ARG A 59 -12.16 3.26 -10.86
N TYR A 60 -12.40 3.87 -12.01
CA TYR A 60 -12.33 3.24 -13.32
C TYR A 60 -11.24 3.93 -14.14
N ASP A 61 -10.48 3.15 -14.91
CA ASP A 61 -9.50 3.65 -15.86
C ASP A 61 -10.18 4.34 -17.06
N ARG A 62 -9.38 4.90 -17.98
CA ARG A 62 -9.89 5.61 -19.16
C ARG A 62 -10.68 4.72 -20.13
N SER A 63 -10.54 3.40 -20.03
CA SER A 63 -11.29 2.39 -20.79
C SER A 63 -12.53 1.88 -20.05
N GLY A 64 -12.84 2.40 -18.86
CA GLY A 64 -13.96 1.93 -18.04
C GLY A 64 -13.67 0.62 -17.29
N GLY A 65 -12.41 0.17 -17.25
CA GLY A 65 -11.97 -0.96 -16.44
C GLY A 65 -11.80 -0.55 -14.98
N LYS A 66 -12.24 -1.38 -14.03
CA LYS A 66 -12.07 -1.10 -12.60
C LYS A 66 -10.58 -1.07 -12.24
N ILE A 67 -10.10 0.03 -11.65
CA ILE A 67 -8.72 0.09 -11.19
C ILE A 67 -8.60 -0.83 -9.97
N THR A 68 -7.70 -1.80 -10.06
CA THR A 68 -7.47 -2.76 -8.98
C THR A 68 -6.64 -2.09 -7.89
N PRO A 69 -7.07 -2.15 -6.61
CA PRO A 69 -6.29 -1.62 -5.51
C PRO A 69 -4.91 -2.27 -5.43
N THR A 70 -3.90 -1.46 -5.12
CA THR A 70 -2.55 -1.94 -4.82
C THR A 70 -2.40 -2.19 -3.32
N THR A 71 -1.45 -3.04 -2.97
CA THR A 71 -1.10 -3.31 -1.57
C THR A 71 0.40 -3.07 -1.37
N SER A 72 0.85 -3.03 -0.13
CA SER A 72 2.27 -2.97 0.19
C SER A 72 3.03 -4.25 -0.13
N ILE A 73 2.36 -5.33 -0.54
CA ILE A 73 2.96 -6.65 -0.71
C ILE A 73 3.45 -6.83 -2.16
N LEU A 74 4.71 -7.23 -2.30
CA LEU A 74 5.28 -7.65 -3.58
C LEU A 74 4.67 -8.99 -4.00
N ASP A 75 4.42 -9.15 -5.29
CA ASP A 75 3.81 -10.36 -5.87
C ASP A 75 4.80 -11.55 -6.00
N GLY A 76 5.97 -11.45 -5.39
CA GLY A 76 7.04 -12.45 -5.44
C GLY A 76 7.80 -12.51 -6.77
N SER A 77 7.49 -11.63 -7.73
CA SER A 77 8.27 -11.53 -8.95
C SER A 77 9.61 -10.81 -8.71
N ASN A 78 10.63 -11.23 -9.44
CA ASN A 78 11.93 -10.58 -9.42
C ASN A 78 11.82 -9.18 -10.03
N VAL A 79 12.47 -8.20 -9.41
CA VAL A 79 12.58 -6.83 -9.93
C VAL A 79 14.00 -6.64 -10.46
N TYR A 80 14.13 -5.96 -11.60
CA TYR A 80 15.40 -5.77 -12.31
C TYR A 80 15.66 -4.29 -12.60
N GLY A 81 16.93 -3.89 -12.55
CA GLY A 81 17.39 -2.58 -13.01
C GLY A 81 16.90 -1.41 -12.16
N ARG A 82 16.54 -1.67 -10.89
CA ARG A 82 15.98 -0.67 -9.96
C ARG A 82 16.87 -0.42 -8.73
N GLU A 83 18.05 -0.99 -8.68
CA GLU A 83 18.96 -0.92 -7.53
C GLU A 83 19.31 0.54 -7.22
N LYS A 84 19.69 1.32 -8.25
CA LYS A 84 20.01 2.75 -8.10
C LYS A 84 18.79 3.59 -7.70
N ASP A 85 17.63 3.27 -8.27
CA ASP A 85 16.37 3.97 -7.95
C ASP A 85 16.01 3.77 -6.47
N ILE A 86 16.18 2.54 -5.96
CA ILE A 86 15.98 2.19 -4.56
C ILE A 86 16.95 2.97 -3.67
N GLU A 87 18.25 2.97 -4.00
CA GLU A 87 19.28 3.70 -3.23
C GLU A 87 18.99 5.20 -3.12
N VAL A 88 18.55 5.84 -4.21
CA VAL A 88 18.20 7.27 -4.23
C VAL A 88 17.04 7.55 -3.28
N VAL A 89 15.94 6.80 -3.41
CA VAL A 89 14.75 7.00 -2.58
C VAL A 89 15.03 6.71 -1.11
N LEU A 90 15.77 5.63 -0.80
CA LEU A 90 16.21 5.32 0.57
C LEU A 90 17.10 6.41 1.14
N GLY A 91 18.00 6.95 0.33
CA GLY A 91 18.87 8.07 0.72
C GLY A 91 18.06 9.26 1.20
N TRP A 92 17.03 9.67 0.46
CA TRP A 92 16.16 10.76 0.88
C TRP A 92 15.29 10.42 2.10
N LEU A 93 14.77 9.20 2.19
CA LEU A 93 13.96 8.80 3.34
C LEU A 93 14.74 8.72 4.65
N LEU A 94 15.96 8.19 4.62
CA LEU A 94 16.75 7.94 5.83
C LEU A 94 17.62 9.15 6.22
N LYS A 95 18.10 9.92 5.24
CA LYS A 95 18.98 11.07 5.47
C LYS A 95 18.30 12.42 5.31
N GLY A 96 17.07 12.46 4.78
CA GLY A 96 16.31 13.69 4.64
C GLY A 96 16.13 14.37 5.99
N GLU A 97 16.36 15.68 6.01
CA GLU A 97 16.22 16.50 7.22
C GLU A 97 14.89 16.23 7.92
N ALA A 98 14.93 16.09 9.24
CA ALA A 98 13.71 16.07 10.03
C ALA A 98 12.92 17.34 9.72
N ALA A 99 11.62 17.17 9.47
CA ALA A 99 10.61 18.21 9.34
C ALA A 99 10.93 19.50 10.13
N ILE A 100 11.64 20.46 9.53
CA ILE A 100 11.93 21.72 10.21
C ILE A 100 10.61 22.50 10.27
N ASN A 101 10.21 22.90 11.48
CA ASN A 101 8.98 23.66 11.76
C ASN A 101 7.66 22.90 11.52
N GLY A 102 7.62 21.59 11.80
CA GLY A 102 6.36 20.83 11.79
C GLY A 102 5.81 20.51 10.39
N ARG A 103 6.66 20.56 9.37
CA ARG A 103 6.29 20.26 7.97
C ARG A 103 6.72 18.86 7.54
N VAL A 104 5.81 18.11 6.94
CA VAL A 104 6.05 16.74 6.48
C VAL A 104 7.12 16.70 5.38
N PHE A 105 8.04 15.72 5.43
CA PHE A 105 9.01 15.47 4.35
C PHE A 105 8.37 14.56 3.29
N VAL A 106 8.42 14.97 2.02
CA VAL A 106 7.79 14.23 0.92
C VAL A 106 8.80 13.75 -0.11
N VAL A 107 8.71 12.47 -0.47
CA VAL A 107 9.41 11.88 -1.61
C VAL A 107 8.39 11.49 -2.67
N ALA A 108 8.35 12.23 -3.78
CA ALA A 108 7.50 11.91 -4.91
C ALA A 108 8.24 11.01 -5.92
N ILE A 109 7.62 9.91 -6.31
CA ILE A 109 8.05 9.03 -7.40
C ILE A 109 7.14 9.32 -8.59
N GLY A 110 7.66 10.08 -9.56
CA GLY A 110 6.99 10.44 -10.80
C GLY A 110 7.37 9.51 -11.95
N GLY A 111 6.57 9.46 -13.02
CA GLY A 111 6.91 8.70 -14.23
C GLY A 111 5.71 8.19 -15.02
N LYS A 112 5.98 7.62 -16.20
CA LYS A 112 4.96 7.13 -17.14
C LYS A 112 4.15 5.95 -16.59
N GLU A 113 3.02 5.66 -17.22
CA GLU A 113 2.25 4.44 -16.94
C GLU A 113 3.09 3.18 -17.20
N GLY A 114 2.96 2.16 -16.35
CA GLY A 114 3.64 0.88 -16.51
C GLY A 114 5.14 0.86 -16.16
N VAL A 115 5.75 1.99 -15.81
CA VAL A 115 7.19 2.12 -15.52
C VAL A 115 7.65 1.48 -14.19
N GLY A 116 6.71 1.15 -13.29
CA GLY A 116 7.00 0.44 -12.04
C GLY A 116 7.09 1.31 -10.77
N LYS A 117 6.47 2.50 -10.74
CA LYS A 117 6.48 3.38 -9.56
C LYS A 117 6.00 2.71 -8.27
N THR A 118 4.84 2.03 -8.34
CA THR A 118 4.28 1.28 -7.22
C THR A 118 5.22 0.19 -6.75
N THR A 119 5.84 -0.53 -7.68
CA THR A 119 6.83 -1.58 -7.37
C THR A 119 8.04 -1.00 -6.66
N LEU A 120 8.56 0.16 -7.11
CA LEU A 120 9.65 0.85 -6.41
C LEU A 120 9.24 1.28 -4.99
N ALA A 121 8.03 1.83 -4.81
CA ALA A 121 7.51 2.19 -3.50
C ALA A 121 7.37 0.96 -2.59
N GLN A 122 6.90 -0.18 -3.11
CA GLN A 122 6.82 -1.45 -2.36
C GLN A 122 8.20 -1.94 -1.91
N LEU A 123 9.22 -1.86 -2.78
CA LEU A 123 10.59 -2.28 -2.45
C LEU A 123 11.16 -1.44 -1.31
N VAL A 124 11.02 -0.12 -1.41
CA VAL A 124 11.49 0.83 -0.38
C VAL A 124 10.72 0.66 0.92
N TYR A 125 9.39 0.55 0.86
CA TYR A 125 8.53 0.40 2.03
C TYR A 125 8.86 -0.85 2.86
N ASN A 126 9.25 -1.94 2.20
CA ASN A 126 9.58 -3.22 2.83
C ASN A 126 11.08 -3.42 3.08
N GLU A 127 11.92 -2.41 2.81
CA GLU A 127 13.35 -2.50 3.04
C GLU A 127 13.64 -2.55 4.55
N GLY A 128 14.60 -3.38 4.97
CA GLY A 128 14.84 -3.68 6.38
C GLY A 128 15.25 -2.45 7.20
N THR A 129 16.08 -1.56 6.65
CA THR A 129 16.45 -0.30 7.33
C THR A 129 15.24 0.63 7.46
N VAL A 130 14.35 0.69 6.47
CA VAL A 130 13.09 1.45 6.55
C VAL A 130 12.15 0.85 7.59
N VAL A 131 11.97 -0.47 7.58
CA VAL A 131 11.13 -1.19 8.56
C VAL A 131 11.59 -0.90 10.00
N ASN A 132 12.90 -0.81 10.21
CA ASN A 132 13.49 -0.57 11.53
C ASN A 132 13.56 0.92 11.91
N ALA A 133 13.50 1.84 10.93
CA ALA A 133 13.63 3.27 11.17
C ALA A 133 12.32 3.94 11.60
N PHE A 134 11.16 3.36 11.28
CA PHE A 134 9.86 3.96 11.57
C PHE A 134 9.03 3.11 12.52
N ASP A 135 8.50 3.72 13.59
CA ASP A 135 7.64 3.06 14.57
C ASP A 135 6.32 2.60 13.95
N LEU A 136 5.80 3.40 13.03
CA LEU A 136 4.53 3.19 12.34
C LEU A 136 4.72 3.27 10.82
N ARG A 137 3.97 2.45 10.10
CA ARG A 137 3.96 2.47 8.64
C ARG A 137 2.54 2.27 8.11
N ALA A 138 2.17 3.05 7.10
CA ALA A 138 0.86 2.99 6.45
C ALA A 138 1.00 2.95 4.93
N TRP A 139 0.14 2.17 4.29
CA TRP A 139 0.03 2.10 2.83
C TRP A 139 -1.38 2.46 2.41
N VAL A 140 -1.52 3.50 1.61
CA VAL A 140 -2.80 3.97 1.09
C VAL A 140 -2.75 3.94 -0.43
N PHE A 141 -3.69 3.23 -1.02
CA PHE A 141 -3.97 3.32 -2.45
C PHE A 141 -5.10 4.33 -2.65
N ASP A 142 -4.82 5.44 -3.35
CA ASP A 142 -5.84 6.43 -3.66
C ASP A 142 -6.73 5.94 -4.82
N ASN A 143 -7.85 5.33 -4.44
CA ASN A 143 -8.89 4.89 -5.35
C ASN A 143 -9.89 6.00 -5.72
N SER A 144 -9.77 7.20 -5.16
CA SER A 144 -10.72 8.28 -5.44
C SER A 144 -10.39 8.98 -6.75
N LYS A 145 -11.43 9.49 -7.41
CA LYS A 145 -11.23 10.46 -8.51
C LYS A 145 -10.71 11.79 -7.98
N ASP A 146 -11.06 12.15 -6.74
CA ASP A 146 -10.99 13.51 -6.19
C ASP A 146 -10.24 13.58 -4.83
N PHE A 147 -9.12 12.87 -4.66
CA PHE A 147 -8.30 12.82 -3.42
C PHE A 147 -9.10 12.97 -2.12
N ASP A 148 -9.70 11.86 -1.70
CA ASP A 148 -10.63 11.84 -0.57
C ASP A 148 -9.86 11.83 0.77
N VAL A 149 -9.72 13.01 1.37
CA VAL A 149 -9.00 13.20 2.65
C VAL A 149 -9.61 12.36 3.77
N VAL A 150 -10.93 12.16 3.80
CA VAL A 150 -11.60 11.38 4.85
C VAL A 150 -11.24 9.90 4.70
N CYS A 151 -11.33 9.37 3.48
CA CYS A 151 -10.89 8.02 3.16
C CYS A 151 -9.43 7.81 3.55
N ILE A 152 -8.54 8.67 3.06
CA ILE A 152 -7.09 8.54 3.25
C ILE A 152 -6.75 8.58 4.75
N THR A 153 -7.30 9.56 5.49
CA THR A 153 -7.08 9.69 6.94
C THR A 153 -7.53 8.43 7.67
N ARG A 154 -8.69 7.86 7.31
CA ARG A 154 -9.18 6.60 7.89
C ARG A 154 -8.25 5.43 7.60
N THR A 155 -7.82 5.27 6.35
CA THR A 155 -6.94 4.16 5.96
C THR A 155 -5.59 4.25 6.67
N ILE A 156 -5.04 5.46 6.82
CA ILE A 156 -3.82 5.69 7.62
C ILE A 156 -4.08 5.26 9.06
N LEU A 157 -5.14 5.78 9.68
CA LEU A 157 -5.48 5.48 11.06
C LEU A 157 -5.62 3.97 11.29
N GLN A 158 -6.37 3.28 10.44
CA GLN A 158 -6.54 1.82 10.47
C GLN A 158 -5.24 1.05 10.25
N SER A 159 -4.25 1.61 9.56
CA SER A 159 -2.94 0.99 9.37
C SER A 159 -2.05 1.10 10.61
N VAL A 160 -2.25 2.15 11.42
CA VAL A 160 -1.41 2.44 12.61
C VAL A 160 -2.09 2.11 13.93
N THR A 161 -3.32 1.59 13.89
CA THR A 161 -4.11 1.20 15.06
C THR A 161 -4.71 -0.19 14.88
N ASP A 162 -4.87 -0.93 15.97
CA ASP A 162 -5.54 -2.24 15.96
C ASP A 162 -7.09 -2.12 15.92
N ALA A 163 -7.60 -0.89 15.97
CA ALA A 163 -9.03 -0.60 16.03
C ALA A 163 -9.65 -0.42 14.63
N CYS A 164 -10.80 -1.06 14.42
CA CYS A 164 -11.63 -0.78 13.26
C CYS A 164 -12.47 0.48 13.51
N ASN A 165 -12.11 1.58 12.83
CA ASN A 165 -12.88 2.81 12.86
C ASN A 165 -13.85 2.87 11.67
N CYS A 166 -15.15 2.89 11.97
CA CYS A 166 -16.24 2.97 11.00
C CYS A 166 -16.80 4.39 10.84
N THR A 167 -16.15 5.40 11.44
CA THR A 167 -16.61 6.80 11.39
C THR A 167 -16.18 7.49 10.10
N ASP A 168 -17.05 8.36 9.58
CA ASP A 168 -16.78 9.30 8.48
C ASP A 168 -16.57 10.74 8.98
N ASN A 169 -16.59 10.96 10.30
CA ASN A 169 -16.30 12.27 10.88
C ASN A 169 -14.78 12.53 10.85
N LEU A 170 -14.36 13.45 9.97
CA LEU A 170 -12.96 13.80 9.78
C LEU A 170 -12.28 14.33 11.04
N ASP A 171 -12.96 15.14 11.84
CA ASP A 171 -12.41 15.70 13.08
C ASP A 171 -12.01 14.58 14.05
N LEU A 172 -12.92 13.62 14.28
CA LEU A 172 -12.64 12.46 15.13
C LEU A 172 -11.47 11.61 14.59
N LEU A 173 -11.41 11.41 13.27
CA LEU A 173 -10.32 10.67 12.63
C LEU A 173 -8.97 11.39 12.81
N GLN A 174 -8.93 12.70 12.60
CA GLN A 174 -7.70 13.48 12.68
C GLN A 174 -7.22 13.68 14.12
N VAL A 175 -8.13 13.89 15.07
CA VAL A 175 -7.79 13.96 16.51
C VAL A 175 -7.17 12.64 16.96
N GLU A 176 -7.80 11.50 16.65
CA GLU A 176 -7.25 10.20 17.03
C GLU A 176 -5.93 9.92 16.32
N LEU A 177 -5.82 10.22 15.03
CA LEU A 177 -4.58 10.04 14.27
C LEU A 177 -3.43 10.86 14.87
N LYS A 178 -3.68 12.13 15.23
CA LYS A 178 -2.69 12.98 15.89
C LYS A 178 -2.22 12.38 17.21
N GLU A 179 -3.13 11.86 18.03
CA GLU A 179 -2.78 11.18 19.29
C GLU A 179 -1.93 9.93 19.04
N LYS A 180 -2.25 9.14 18.01
CA LYS A 180 -1.49 7.92 17.66
C LYS A 180 -0.08 8.20 17.16
N LEU A 181 0.11 9.31 16.44
CA LEU A 181 1.41 9.74 15.90
C LEU A 181 2.27 10.49 16.92
N SER A 182 1.71 10.91 18.05
CA SER A 182 2.43 11.68 19.06
C SER A 182 3.64 10.91 19.59
N GLY A 183 4.83 11.52 19.47
CA GLY A 183 6.10 10.94 19.92
C GLY A 183 6.58 9.73 19.11
N LYS A 184 6.02 9.47 17.93
CA LYS A 184 6.40 8.36 17.05
C LYS A 184 6.81 8.84 15.67
N SER A 185 7.69 8.07 15.05
CA SER A 185 8.05 8.20 13.65
C SER A 185 7.07 7.40 12.78
N CYS A 186 6.65 7.96 11.63
CA CYS A 186 5.69 7.32 10.74
C CYS A 186 6.07 7.49 9.27
N LEU A 187 6.09 6.39 8.54
CA LEU A 187 6.17 6.40 7.07
C LEU A 187 4.79 6.13 6.46
N ILE A 188 4.33 7.01 5.59
CA ILE A 188 3.08 6.85 4.86
C ILE A 188 3.38 6.75 3.37
N VAL A 189 2.82 5.75 2.68
CA VAL A 189 2.82 5.68 1.23
C VAL A 189 1.44 6.07 0.70
N LEU A 190 1.39 7.09 -0.15
CA LEU A 190 0.22 7.47 -0.93
C LEU A 190 0.44 7.04 -2.38
N ASP A 191 -0.08 5.88 -2.73
CA ASP A 191 0.07 5.26 -4.05
C ASP A 191 -1.03 5.73 -5.01
N HIS A 192 -0.65 6.11 -6.23
CA HIS A 192 -1.52 6.53 -7.33
C HIS A 192 -2.24 7.89 -7.16
N VAL A 193 -1.63 8.85 -6.49
CA VAL A 193 -2.17 10.22 -6.38
C VAL A 193 -2.20 10.90 -7.75
N CYS A 194 -3.37 11.34 -8.20
CA CYS A 194 -3.55 11.92 -9.53
C CYS A 194 -4.20 13.31 -9.55
N ASP A 195 -5.12 13.60 -8.63
CA ASP A 195 -5.85 14.87 -8.56
C ASP A 195 -5.75 15.43 -7.14
N LEU A 196 -4.72 16.25 -6.88
CA LEU A 196 -4.50 16.86 -5.58
C LEU A 196 -4.48 18.37 -5.74
N ASP A 197 -5.12 19.08 -4.81
CA ASP A 197 -4.94 20.52 -4.61
C ASP A 197 -4.31 20.82 -3.24
N TYR A 198 -3.90 22.07 -3.07
CA TYR A 198 -3.23 22.51 -1.86
C TYR A 198 -4.12 22.43 -0.62
N GLU A 199 -5.41 22.75 -0.72
CA GLU A 199 -6.33 22.77 0.42
C GLU A 199 -6.54 21.36 0.97
N ARG A 200 -6.75 20.37 0.08
CA ARG A 200 -6.87 18.95 0.45
C ARG A 200 -5.55 18.40 1.00
N TRP A 201 -4.42 18.81 0.44
CA TRP A 201 -3.10 18.44 0.95
C TRP A 201 -2.85 18.99 2.37
N ASP A 202 -3.09 20.29 2.56
CA ASP A 202 -2.92 20.97 3.84
C ASP A 202 -3.82 20.35 4.91
N LEU A 203 -5.10 20.11 4.58
CA LEU A 203 -6.06 19.46 5.45
C LEU A 203 -5.61 18.05 5.87
N LEU A 204 -5.06 17.25 4.94
CA LEU A 204 -4.50 15.92 5.28
C LEU A 204 -3.30 16.02 6.23
N CYS A 205 -2.50 17.09 6.11
CA CYS A 205 -1.28 17.27 6.90
C CYS A 205 -1.50 17.78 8.32
N GLN A 206 -2.64 18.39 8.62
CA GLN A 206 -2.97 18.93 9.96
C GLN A 206 -2.69 17.96 11.14
N PRO A 207 -3.09 16.67 11.09
CA PRO A 207 -2.80 15.73 12.18
C PRO A 207 -1.32 15.34 12.31
N PHE A 208 -0.47 15.64 11.33
CA PHE A 208 0.96 15.28 11.33
C PHE A 208 1.84 16.33 12.02
N ALA A 209 1.28 17.50 12.33
CA ALA A 209 2.02 18.60 12.94
C ALA A 209 2.62 18.19 14.30
N GLY A 210 3.95 18.30 14.40
CA GLY A 210 4.71 17.95 15.61
C GLY A 210 5.14 16.48 15.70
N SER A 211 4.80 15.65 14.71
CA SER A 211 5.24 14.27 14.58
C SER A 211 6.30 14.12 13.48
N GLU A 212 7.14 13.08 13.58
CA GLU A 212 8.10 12.75 12.53
C GLU A 212 7.42 11.91 11.45
N VAL A 213 6.71 12.58 10.53
CA VAL A 213 6.04 11.93 9.39
C VAL A 213 6.85 12.14 8.12
N LYS A 214 7.11 11.05 7.39
CA LYS A 214 7.62 11.07 6.02
C LYS A 214 6.61 10.43 5.08
N ILE A 215 6.42 11.02 3.91
CA ILE A 215 5.44 10.55 2.92
C ILE A 215 6.15 10.20 1.62
N VAL A 216 5.91 8.97 1.13
CA VAL A 216 6.22 8.58 -0.25
C VAL A 216 4.96 8.70 -1.07
N VAL A 217 5.03 9.39 -2.20
CA VAL A 217 3.91 9.56 -3.11
C VAL A 217 4.26 8.95 -4.45
N THR A 218 3.41 8.10 -5.01
CA THR A 218 3.55 7.72 -6.42
C THR A 218 2.53 8.48 -7.26
N THR A 219 2.98 9.07 -8.37
CA THR A 219 2.10 9.85 -9.23
C THR A 219 2.47 9.75 -10.70
N ARG A 220 1.46 9.89 -11.56
CA ARG A 220 1.63 10.09 -13.01
C ARG A 220 1.55 11.57 -13.38
N ASN A 221 1.14 12.42 -12.44
CA ASN A 221 0.85 13.82 -12.67
C ASN A 221 2.00 14.69 -12.14
N ASN A 222 2.72 15.33 -13.05
CA ASN A 222 3.85 16.19 -12.72
C ASN A 222 3.44 17.47 -11.97
N SER A 223 2.15 17.80 -11.89
CA SER A 223 1.66 18.93 -11.09
C SER A 223 1.50 18.63 -9.61
N VAL A 224 1.51 17.35 -9.21
CA VAL A 224 1.34 16.94 -7.79
C VAL A 224 2.56 17.32 -6.93
N PRO A 225 3.81 17.04 -7.32
CA PRO A 225 4.96 17.36 -6.46
C PRO A 225 5.12 18.85 -6.12
N PRO A 226 4.87 19.81 -7.04
CA PRO A 226 4.87 21.25 -6.73
C PRO A 226 3.88 21.68 -5.65
N ILE A 227 2.72 21.01 -5.53
CA ILE A 227 1.71 21.34 -4.52
C ILE A 227 2.21 20.98 -3.11
N MET A 228 3.09 19.99 -3.03
CA MET A 228 3.71 19.51 -1.80
C MET A 228 5.07 20.19 -1.50
N ALA A 229 5.45 21.20 -2.29
CA ALA A 229 6.83 21.70 -2.43
C ALA A 229 7.44 22.41 -1.22
N ALA A 230 6.75 22.49 -0.08
CA ALA A 230 7.34 23.08 1.11
C ALA A 230 8.60 22.32 1.56
N ILE A 231 8.65 20.98 1.38
CA ILE A 231 9.81 20.09 1.55
C ILE A 231 9.62 18.81 0.72
N SER A 232 9.61 18.90 -0.63
CA SER A 232 9.47 17.72 -1.51
C SER A 232 10.70 17.48 -2.38
N THR A 233 11.10 16.21 -2.50
CA THR A 233 12.07 15.73 -3.50
C THR A 233 11.35 14.83 -4.49
N THR A 234 11.65 14.96 -5.79
CA THR A 234 10.99 14.16 -6.83
C THR A 234 12.01 13.27 -7.53
N HIS A 235 11.78 11.96 -7.48
CA HIS A 235 12.46 10.96 -8.31
C HIS A 235 11.63 10.70 -9.56
N HIS A 236 12.15 11.06 -10.73
CA HIS A 236 11.53 10.69 -12.00
C HIS A 236 12.02 9.30 -12.41
N LEU A 237 11.12 8.32 -12.32
CA LEU A 237 11.42 6.94 -12.65
C LEU A 237 11.41 6.74 -14.18
N GLU A 238 12.58 6.40 -14.70
CA GLU A 238 12.81 6.17 -16.12
C GLU A 238 12.52 4.73 -16.55
N GLU A 239 12.40 4.56 -17.86
CA GLU A 239 12.24 3.26 -18.53
C GLU A 239 13.44 2.33 -18.26
N LEU A 240 13.17 1.03 -18.16
CA LEU A 240 14.21 0.02 -18.02
C LEU A 240 15.03 -0.13 -19.30
N SER A 241 16.23 -0.69 -19.16
CA SER A 241 17.00 -1.13 -20.31
C SER A 241 16.32 -2.31 -21.02
N ASP A 242 16.61 -2.48 -22.32
CA ASP A 242 16.14 -3.66 -23.06
C ASP A 242 16.65 -4.98 -22.43
N VAL A 243 17.82 -4.94 -21.79
CA VAL A 243 18.42 -6.09 -21.09
C VAL A 243 17.60 -6.45 -19.86
N ASP A 244 17.24 -5.47 -19.03
CA ASP A 244 16.41 -5.71 -17.83
C ASP A 244 15.01 -6.16 -18.22
N CYS A 245 14.42 -5.57 -19.27
CA CYS A 245 13.15 -6.03 -19.84
C CYS A 245 13.24 -7.48 -20.35
N LEU A 246 14.35 -7.86 -20.96
CA LEU A 246 14.59 -9.23 -21.40
C LEU A 246 14.68 -10.20 -20.21
N SER A 247 15.41 -9.85 -19.15
CA SER A 247 15.48 -10.65 -17.93
C SER A 247 14.09 -10.85 -17.32
N MET A 248 13.31 -9.78 -17.18
CA MET A 248 11.91 -9.87 -16.73
C MET A 248 11.05 -10.77 -17.61
N LEU A 249 11.18 -10.63 -18.94
CA LEU A 249 10.41 -11.41 -19.91
C LEU A 249 10.73 -12.91 -19.78
N VAL A 250 12.01 -13.27 -19.67
CA VAL A 250 12.49 -14.65 -19.52
C VAL A 250 11.98 -15.28 -18.23
N ASP A 251 12.04 -14.54 -17.13
CA ASP A 251 11.57 -14.99 -15.82
C ASP A 251 10.04 -15.20 -15.81
N HIS A 252 9.27 -14.23 -16.32
CA HIS A 252 7.82 -14.36 -16.40
C HIS A 252 7.36 -15.47 -17.35
N ALA A 253 8.10 -15.71 -18.44
CA ALA A 253 7.84 -16.82 -19.36
C ALA A 253 8.27 -18.20 -18.80
N LYS A 254 8.94 -18.23 -17.62
CA LYS A 254 9.61 -19.42 -17.05
C LYS A 254 10.50 -20.12 -18.08
N ALA A 255 11.22 -19.33 -18.87
CA ALA A 255 11.86 -19.78 -20.10
C ALA A 255 13.38 -19.94 -19.99
N LYS A 256 13.98 -19.70 -18.82
CA LYS A 256 15.45 -19.62 -18.64
C LYS A 256 16.22 -20.75 -19.34
N SER A 257 15.85 -22.01 -19.08
CA SER A 257 16.51 -23.16 -19.71
C SER A 257 16.44 -23.15 -21.25
N LYS A 258 15.31 -22.71 -21.83
CA LYS A 258 15.15 -22.64 -23.30
C LYS A 258 15.88 -21.43 -23.87
N PHE A 259 15.84 -20.31 -23.16
CA PHE A 259 16.54 -19.09 -23.53
C PHE A 259 18.05 -19.33 -23.64
N ASP A 260 18.63 -20.07 -22.70
CA ASP A 260 20.07 -20.36 -22.68
C ASP A 260 20.51 -21.40 -23.73
N THR A 261 19.59 -22.20 -24.28
CA THR A 261 19.93 -23.35 -25.14
C THR A 261 19.46 -23.23 -26.60
N ASP A 262 18.48 -22.37 -26.89
CA ASP A 262 17.90 -22.20 -28.22
C ASP A 262 18.12 -20.77 -28.74
N PRO A 263 19.11 -20.54 -29.63
CA PRO A 263 19.39 -19.23 -30.21
C PRO A 263 18.21 -18.62 -30.98
N LYS A 264 17.32 -19.44 -31.54
CA LYS A 264 16.13 -18.94 -32.25
C LYS A 264 15.13 -18.36 -31.26
N LEU A 265 14.88 -19.04 -30.14
CA LEU A 265 14.01 -18.53 -29.09
C LEU A 265 14.60 -17.31 -28.39
N GLN A 266 15.91 -17.30 -28.13
CA GLN A 266 16.62 -16.13 -27.64
C GLN A 266 16.38 -14.90 -28.53
N ALA A 267 16.59 -15.03 -29.85
CA ALA A 267 16.38 -13.94 -30.80
C ALA A 267 14.94 -13.44 -30.84
N ILE A 268 13.94 -14.31 -30.65
CA ILE A 268 12.52 -13.92 -30.56
C ILE A 268 12.27 -13.13 -29.27
N MET A 269 12.76 -13.61 -28.13
CA MET A 269 12.56 -12.94 -26.83
C MET A 269 13.24 -11.57 -26.80
N GLU A 270 14.44 -11.43 -27.36
CA GLU A 270 15.12 -10.14 -27.51
C GLU A 270 14.30 -9.15 -28.36
N LYS A 271 13.68 -9.62 -29.45
CA LYS A 271 12.79 -8.78 -30.27
C LYS A 271 11.55 -8.34 -29.51
N ILE A 272 10.95 -9.23 -28.71
CA ILE A 272 9.80 -8.91 -27.86
C ILE A 272 10.20 -7.92 -26.74
N ALA A 273 11.37 -8.10 -26.13
CA ALA A 273 11.89 -7.19 -25.10
C ALA A 273 12.03 -5.76 -25.64
N ARG A 274 12.61 -5.58 -26.84
CA ARG A 274 12.67 -4.27 -27.50
C ARG A 274 11.28 -3.66 -27.77
N LYS A 275 10.28 -4.48 -28.06
CA LYS A 275 8.87 -4.04 -28.22
C LYS A 275 8.23 -3.57 -26.91
N CYS A 276 8.80 -3.94 -25.75
CA CYS A 276 8.34 -3.46 -24.45
C CYS A 276 8.71 -2.00 -24.19
N LYS A 277 9.68 -1.44 -24.92
CA LYS A 277 10.15 -0.04 -24.79
C LYS A 277 10.50 0.32 -23.34
N GLY A 278 11.19 -0.58 -22.65
CA GLY A 278 11.60 -0.36 -21.26
C GLY A 278 10.46 -0.36 -20.23
N LEU A 279 9.23 -0.79 -20.58
CA LEU A 279 8.11 -0.84 -19.63
C LEU A 279 8.02 -2.21 -18.94
N PRO A 280 8.26 -2.31 -17.62
CA PRO A 280 8.10 -3.55 -16.85
C PRO A 280 6.74 -4.22 -17.04
N GLN A 281 5.67 -3.42 -17.07
CA GLN A 281 4.30 -3.95 -17.25
C GLN A 281 4.13 -4.66 -18.60
N ALA A 282 4.76 -4.14 -19.66
CA ALA A 282 4.72 -4.77 -20.98
C ALA A 282 5.51 -6.08 -21.00
N ALA A 283 6.71 -6.10 -20.40
CA ALA A 283 7.52 -7.31 -20.28
C ALA A 283 6.78 -8.41 -19.51
N LYS A 284 6.13 -8.07 -18.40
CA LYS A 284 5.29 -8.98 -17.62
C LYS A 284 4.10 -9.52 -18.42
N HIS A 285 3.39 -8.65 -19.14
CA HIS A 285 2.27 -9.04 -19.99
C HIS A 285 2.68 -10.06 -21.06
N PHE A 286 3.76 -9.77 -21.81
CA PHE A 286 4.24 -10.68 -22.83
C PHE A 286 4.81 -11.96 -22.22
N GLY A 287 5.55 -11.89 -21.11
CA GLY A 287 6.07 -13.07 -20.43
C GLY A 287 4.95 -14.01 -20.01
N GLY A 288 3.86 -13.48 -19.45
CA GLY A 288 2.66 -14.27 -19.13
C GLY A 288 2.00 -14.92 -20.36
N ARG A 289 1.94 -14.20 -21.49
CA ARG A 289 1.44 -14.78 -22.76
C ARG A 289 2.35 -15.87 -23.33
N LEU A 290 3.67 -15.71 -23.20
CA LEU A 290 4.63 -16.73 -23.63
C LEU A 290 4.53 -17.97 -22.73
N LEU A 291 4.33 -17.79 -21.42
CA LEU A 291 4.10 -18.88 -20.47
C LEU A 291 2.85 -19.72 -20.84
N SER A 292 1.78 -19.07 -21.31
CA SER A 292 0.54 -19.74 -21.69
C SER A 292 0.55 -20.34 -23.10
N THR A 293 1.67 -20.26 -23.83
CA THR A 293 1.73 -20.63 -25.25
C THR A 293 2.94 -21.52 -25.55
N HIS A 294 2.76 -22.52 -26.41
CA HIS A 294 3.87 -23.36 -26.86
C HIS A 294 4.92 -22.53 -27.63
N TYR A 295 6.21 -22.83 -27.43
CA TYR A 295 7.33 -22.02 -27.95
C TYR A 295 7.35 -21.89 -29.48
N THR A 296 6.80 -22.88 -30.19
CA THR A 296 6.67 -22.85 -31.66
C THR A 296 5.79 -21.71 -32.17
N GLU A 297 4.93 -21.15 -31.33
CA GLU A 297 3.98 -20.08 -31.67
C GLU A 297 4.49 -18.70 -31.25
N TRP A 298 5.63 -18.61 -30.57
CA TRP A 298 6.17 -17.34 -30.06
C TRP A 298 6.51 -16.36 -31.18
N GLU A 299 6.95 -16.86 -32.33
CA GLU A 299 7.15 -16.04 -33.52
C GLU A 299 5.84 -15.37 -33.97
N LYS A 300 4.71 -16.08 -33.93
CA LYS A 300 3.39 -15.51 -34.25
C LYS A 300 2.93 -14.49 -33.21
N ILE A 301 3.29 -14.67 -31.94
CA ILE A 301 3.04 -13.67 -30.89
C ILE A 301 3.79 -12.39 -31.24
N TYR A 302 5.09 -12.49 -31.54
CA TYR A 302 5.91 -11.36 -31.93
C TYR A 302 5.37 -10.63 -33.18
N MET A 303 4.95 -11.36 -34.21
CA MET A 303 4.41 -10.74 -35.44
C MET A 303 3.10 -9.95 -35.23
N LYS A 304 2.44 -10.12 -34.08
CA LYS A 304 1.22 -9.38 -33.71
C LYS A 304 1.50 -8.16 -32.81
N LEU A 305 2.77 -7.83 -32.53
CA LEU A 305 3.22 -6.69 -31.70
C LEU A 305 3.72 -5.51 -32.54
#